data_AF-A0A1Q4VY27-F1
#
_entry.id   AF-A0A1Q4VY27-F1
#
_cell.length_a   1.000
_cell.length_b   1.000
_cell.length_c   1.000
_cell.angle_alpha   90.00
_cell.angle_beta   90.00
_cell.angle_gamma   90.00
#
_symmetry.space_group_name_H-M   'P 1'
#
loop_
_entity.id
_entity.type
_entity.pdbx_description
1 polymer ?
#
loop_
_entity_poly.entity_id
_entity_poly.type
_entity_poly.pdbx_seq_one_letter_code
_entity_poly.pdbx_strand_id
1 'polypeptide(L)'
;MTEAEHGALAAMHGTVSGLHAEWRSALAVEMRLRYAADAAEGRRDDGDDGVAPRLDYEVARELNGAAFEFSQAVEVLLWRTASAYAVLGITVLDRLVAGNPPLSEGVVGQLCEEPLLGAFEAAVTIPVEQLLVARDGAEQAHARKGRRRMAALVEQAYGCLEDEALPAAAGRVAAARSRLSVAAPDGFDAPWLGYLEPLVGLARQGPYEISAFLRRRA
;
A
#
# COMPACT_ATOMS: atom_id res chain seq x y z
N MET A 1 9.95 -3.99 24.40
CA MET A 1 9.27 -4.59 23.24
C MET A 1 9.06 -6.06 23.57
N THR A 2 7.87 -6.60 23.32
CA THR A 2 7.57 -8.02 23.56
C THR A 2 7.97 -8.87 22.37
N GLU A 3 8.04 -10.20 22.58
CA GLU A 3 8.25 -11.17 21.51
C GLU A 3 7.15 -11.11 20.45
N ALA A 4 5.89 -10.92 20.86
CA ALA A 4 4.75 -10.77 19.95
C ALA A 4 4.91 -9.57 19.01
N GLU A 5 5.26 -8.39 19.52
CA GLU A 5 5.47 -7.20 18.70
C GLU A 5 6.65 -7.37 17.74
N HIS A 6 7.75 -7.95 18.23
CA HIS A 6 8.94 -8.20 17.42
C HIS A 6 8.67 -9.20 16.31
N GLY A 7 8.04 -10.33 16.64
CA GLY A 7 7.69 -11.40 15.71
C GLY A 7 6.74 -10.93 14.64
N ALA A 8 5.71 -10.15 15.00
CA ALA A 8 4.78 -9.56 14.04
C ALA A 8 5.49 -8.58 13.08
N LEU A 9 6.31 -7.65 13.59
CA LEU A 9 7.07 -6.73 12.74
C LEU A 9 8.01 -7.48 11.78
N ALA A 10 8.69 -8.52 12.25
CA ALA A 10 9.60 -9.33 11.43
C ALA A 10 8.83 -10.11 10.34
N ALA A 11 7.72 -10.74 10.69
CA ALA A 11 6.88 -11.47 9.75
C ALA A 11 6.32 -10.53 8.67
N MET A 12 5.77 -9.38 9.07
CA MET A 12 5.26 -8.38 8.12
C MET A 12 6.35 -7.81 7.23
N HIS A 13 7.56 -7.58 7.75
CA HIS A 13 8.70 -7.15 6.94
C HIS A 13 9.00 -8.13 5.80
N GLY A 14 9.03 -9.44 6.11
CA GLY A 14 9.26 -10.50 5.14
C GLY A 14 8.15 -10.52 4.08
N THR A 15 6.89 -10.54 4.51
CA THR A 15 5.73 -10.57 3.62
C THR A 15 5.65 -9.36 2.71
N VAL A 16 5.79 -8.13 3.25
CA VAL A 16 5.78 -6.89 2.45
C VAL A 16 6.94 -6.88 1.47
N SER A 17 8.11 -7.41 1.84
CA SER A 17 9.25 -7.44 0.92
C SER A 17 9.07 -8.43 -0.22
N GLY A 18 8.48 -9.60 0.06
CA GLY A 18 8.09 -10.56 -0.97
C GLY A 18 7.03 -10.00 -1.92
N LEU A 19 5.93 -9.46 -1.37
CA LEU A 19 4.85 -8.86 -2.15
C LEU A 19 5.32 -7.66 -2.98
N HIS A 20 6.22 -6.83 -2.44
CA HIS A 20 6.77 -5.70 -3.19
C HIS A 20 7.62 -6.16 -4.38
N ALA A 21 8.41 -7.21 -4.22
CA ALA A 21 9.16 -7.80 -5.32
C ALA A 21 8.23 -8.40 -6.38
N GLU A 22 7.21 -9.15 -5.93
CA GLU A 22 6.22 -9.76 -6.82
C GLU A 22 5.43 -8.72 -7.59
N TRP A 23 4.97 -7.66 -6.93
CA TRP A 23 4.26 -6.56 -7.57
C TRP A 23 5.09 -5.88 -8.66
N ARG A 24 6.37 -5.61 -8.40
CA ARG A 24 7.28 -5.04 -9.41
C ARG A 24 7.50 -5.98 -10.59
N SER A 25 7.54 -7.30 -10.33
CA SER A 25 7.60 -8.32 -11.39
C SER A 25 6.31 -8.31 -12.23
N ALA A 26 5.15 -8.31 -11.58
CA ALA A 26 3.84 -8.26 -12.22
C ALA A 26 3.69 -7.03 -13.13
N LEU A 27 4.05 -5.84 -12.64
CA LEU A 27 4.02 -4.61 -13.43
C LEU A 27 4.93 -4.68 -14.67
N ALA A 28 6.14 -5.25 -14.53
CA ALA A 28 7.04 -5.40 -15.67
C ALA A 28 6.48 -6.34 -16.75
N VAL A 29 5.82 -7.42 -16.32
CA VAL A 29 5.14 -8.36 -17.22
C VAL A 29 3.94 -7.70 -17.89
N GLU A 30 3.09 -7.01 -17.12
CA GLU A 30 1.93 -6.27 -17.62
C GLU A 30 2.33 -5.23 -18.67
N MET A 31 3.34 -4.39 -18.39
CA MET A 31 3.83 -3.38 -19.33
C MET A 31 4.32 -4.01 -20.64
N ARG A 32 5.12 -5.08 -20.55
CA ARG A 32 5.62 -5.79 -21.73
C ARG A 32 4.48 -6.36 -22.58
N LEU A 33 3.46 -6.93 -21.95
CA LEU A 33 2.32 -7.51 -22.63
C LEU A 33 1.38 -6.46 -23.21
N ARG A 34 1.25 -5.30 -22.56
CA ARG A 34 0.52 -4.14 -23.08
C ARG A 34 1.15 -3.68 -24.40
N TYR A 35 2.46 -3.46 -24.42
CA TYR A 35 3.16 -3.10 -25.65
C TYR A 35 3.04 -4.14 -26.75
N ALA A 36 3.04 -5.44 -26.41
CA ALA A 36 2.85 -6.50 -27.38
C ALA A 36 1.42 -6.49 -27.98
N ALA A 37 0.40 -6.22 -27.15
CA ALA A 37 -0.99 -6.08 -27.58
C ALA A 37 -1.17 -4.85 -28.47
N ASP A 38 -0.65 -3.69 -28.05
CA ASP A 38 -0.70 -2.44 -28.83
C ASP A 38 -0.02 -2.59 -30.20
N ALA A 39 1.13 -3.27 -30.24
CA ALA A 39 1.83 -3.54 -31.49
C ALA A 39 1.06 -4.52 -32.40
N ALA A 40 0.35 -5.50 -31.82
CA ALA A 40 -0.50 -6.41 -32.59
C ALA A 40 -1.75 -5.71 -33.12
N GLU A 41 -2.30 -4.74 -32.38
CA GLU A 41 -3.40 -3.88 -32.81
C GLU A 41 -2.99 -3.00 -33.99
N GLY A 42 -1.85 -2.30 -33.90
CA GLY A 42 -1.36 -1.46 -35.00
C GLY A 42 -1.16 -2.25 -36.30
N ARG A 43 -0.61 -3.48 -36.23
CA ARG A 43 -0.46 -4.35 -37.40
C ARG A 43 -1.80 -4.79 -38.01
N ARG A 44 -2.86 -4.88 -37.20
CA ARG A 44 -4.21 -5.18 -37.67
C ARG A 44 -4.82 -3.98 -38.40
N ASP A 45 -4.56 -2.78 -37.91
CA ASP A 45 -5.12 -1.54 -38.47
C ASP A 45 -4.37 -1.06 -39.73
N ASP A 46 -3.08 -1.35 -39.84
CA ASP A 46 -2.22 -0.98 -40.99
C ASP A 46 -2.30 -1.96 -42.18
N GLY A 47 -3.00 -3.10 -42.03
CA GLY A 47 -2.96 -4.25 -42.95
C GLY A 47 -4.17 -4.40 -43.88
N ASP A 48 -3.95 -4.05 -45.14
CA ASP A 48 -4.72 -4.34 -46.37
C ASP A 48 -5.22 -5.81 -46.49
N ASP A 49 -6.52 -5.99 -46.81
CA ASP A 49 -7.26 -7.16 -47.38
C ASP A 49 -6.80 -8.64 -47.21
N GLY A 50 -5.89 -8.99 -46.30
CA GLY A 50 -5.29 -10.33 -46.28
C GLY A 50 -4.83 -10.83 -44.92
N VAL A 51 -5.76 -11.42 -44.14
CA VAL A 51 -5.53 -12.51 -43.17
C VAL A 51 -4.22 -12.40 -42.34
N ALA A 52 -3.86 -11.21 -41.84
CA ALA A 52 -2.90 -11.14 -40.74
C ALA A 52 -3.54 -11.89 -39.55
N PRO A 53 -2.82 -12.77 -38.82
CA PRO A 53 -3.47 -13.70 -37.92
C PRO A 53 -4.19 -12.95 -36.80
N ARG A 54 -5.52 -12.87 -36.90
CA ARG A 54 -6.41 -12.36 -35.85
C ARG A 54 -6.14 -13.02 -34.49
N LEU A 55 -5.63 -14.25 -34.54
CA LEU A 55 -5.15 -15.03 -33.41
C LEU A 55 -4.03 -14.33 -32.62
N ASP A 56 -3.10 -13.63 -33.27
CA ASP A 56 -1.96 -12.99 -32.58
C ASP A 56 -2.41 -11.82 -31.69
N TYR A 57 -3.37 -11.02 -32.15
CA TYR A 57 -3.98 -9.94 -31.37
C TYR A 57 -4.85 -10.47 -30.22
N GLU A 58 -5.70 -11.46 -30.51
CA GLU A 58 -6.60 -12.03 -29.49
C GLU A 58 -5.80 -12.69 -28.35
N VAL A 59 -4.74 -13.44 -28.69
CA VAL A 59 -3.82 -14.05 -27.70
C VAL A 59 -3.06 -12.98 -26.92
N ALA A 60 -2.55 -11.94 -27.57
CA ALA A 60 -1.84 -10.85 -26.89
C ALA A 60 -2.76 -10.09 -25.91
N ARG A 61 -4.00 -9.83 -26.31
CA ARG A 61 -5.02 -9.17 -25.48
C ARG A 61 -5.43 -10.03 -24.29
N GLU A 62 -5.66 -11.33 -24.50
CA GLU A 62 -6.00 -12.27 -23.42
C GLU A 62 -4.86 -12.38 -22.39
N LEU A 63 -3.62 -12.50 -22.87
CA LEU A 63 -2.45 -12.56 -22.00
C LEU A 63 -2.21 -11.25 -21.25
N ASN A 64 -2.46 -10.09 -21.89
CA ASN A 64 -2.42 -8.79 -21.21
C ASN A 64 -3.49 -8.68 -20.12
N GLY A 65 -4.72 -9.13 -20.39
CA GLY A 65 -5.80 -9.17 -19.41
C GLY A 65 -5.44 -10.03 -18.19
N ALA A 66 -4.93 -11.24 -18.40
CA ALA A 66 -4.50 -12.12 -17.32
C ALA A 66 -3.35 -11.51 -16.48
N ALA A 67 -2.40 -10.82 -17.13
CA ALA A 67 -1.32 -10.15 -16.43
C ALA A 67 -1.81 -8.95 -15.60
N PHE A 68 -2.79 -8.22 -16.09
CA PHE A 68 -3.44 -7.11 -15.38
C PHE A 68 -4.24 -7.60 -14.16
N GLU A 69 -5.00 -8.69 -14.28
CA GLU A 69 -5.70 -9.29 -13.13
C GLU A 69 -4.72 -9.75 -12.04
N PHE A 70 -3.61 -10.36 -12.46
CA PHE A 70 -2.55 -10.75 -11.53
C PHE A 70 -1.91 -9.55 -10.83
N SER A 71 -1.57 -8.49 -11.58
CA SER A 71 -0.97 -7.29 -10.98
C SER A 71 -1.92 -6.64 -9.97
N GLN A 72 -3.20 -6.49 -10.31
CA GLN A 72 -4.22 -5.98 -9.38
C GLN A 72 -4.34 -6.84 -8.10
N ALA A 73 -4.35 -8.17 -8.23
CA ALA A 73 -4.43 -9.05 -7.08
C ALA A 73 -3.22 -8.87 -6.14
N VAL A 74 -2.02 -8.74 -6.68
CA VAL A 74 -0.80 -8.49 -5.89
C VAL A 74 -0.83 -7.08 -5.28
N GLU A 75 -1.33 -6.07 -6.00
CA GLU A 75 -1.50 -4.69 -5.49
C GLU A 75 -2.40 -4.64 -4.26
N VAL A 76 -3.55 -5.32 -4.30
CA VAL A 76 -4.48 -5.42 -3.18
C VAL A 76 -3.79 -6.06 -1.98
N LEU A 77 -3.08 -7.18 -2.16
CA LEU A 77 -2.37 -7.84 -1.07
C LEU A 77 -1.25 -6.96 -0.49
N LEU A 78 -0.52 -6.27 -1.36
CA LEU A 78 0.55 -5.35 -0.95
C LEU A 78 -0.02 -4.16 -0.16
N TRP A 79 -1.10 -3.54 -0.62
CA TRP A 79 -1.80 -2.48 0.11
C TRP A 79 -2.18 -2.95 1.52
N ARG A 80 -2.92 -4.06 1.61
CA ARG A 80 -3.42 -4.61 2.87
C ARG A 80 -2.30 -4.84 3.87
N THR A 81 -1.24 -5.49 3.40
CA THR A 81 -0.12 -5.89 4.28
C THR A 81 0.76 -4.70 4.64
N ALA A 82 1.06 -3.80 3.69
CA ALA A 82 1.94 -2.67 3.94
C ALA A 82 1.28 -1.58 4.78
N SER A 83 -0.04 -1.34 4.61
CA SER A 83 -0.79 -0.43 5.47
C SER A 83 -0.87 -0.93 6.91
N ALA A 84 -1.20 -2.21 7.11
CA ALA A 84 -1.18 -2.86 8.41
C ALA A 84 0.21 -2.78 9.05
N TYR A 85 1.26 -3.06 8.28
CA TYR A 85 2.64 -2.99 8.77
C TYR A 85 3.07 -1.58 9.17
N ALA A 86 2.68 -0.57 8.38
CA ALA A 86 2.92 0.82 8.72
C ALA A 86 2.21 1.21 10.02
N VAL A 87 0.92 0.86 10.19
CA VAL A 87 0.17 1.14 11.43
C VAL A 87 0.82 0.44 12.61
N LEU A 88 1.11 -0.86 12.53
CA LEU A 88 1.78 -1.60 13.60
C LEU A 88 3.11 -0.95 13.99
N GLY A 89 3.95 -0.61 13.02
CA GLY A 89 5.24 0.04 13.27
C GLY A 89 5.09 1.40 13.96
N ILE A 90 4.15 2.22 13.51
CA ILE A 90 3.86 3.53 14.10
C ILE A 90 3.31 3.39 15.52
N THR A 91 2.36 2.49 15.74
CA THR A 91 1.75 2.25 17.06
C THR A 91 2.78 1.74 18.06
N VAL A 92 3.66 0.81 17.66
CA VAL A 92 4.74 0.30 18.51
C VAL A 92 5.75 1.41 18.84
N LEU A 93 6.10 2.27 17.88
CA LEU A 93 6.98 3.40 18.11
C LEU A 93 6.36 4.42 19.06
N ASP A 94 5.10 4.81 18.82
CA ASP A 94 4.36 5.77 19.64
C ASP A 94 4.29 5.33 21.10
N ARG A 95 3.88 4.07 21.35
CA ARG A 95 3.82 3.55 22.71
C ARG A 95 5.19 3.45 23.38
N LEU A 96 6.26 3.22 22.62
CA LEU A 96 7.64 3.18 23.15
C LEU A 96 8.10 4.57 23.59
N VAL A 97 7.84 5.60 22.79
CA VAL A 97 8.13 6.99 23.11
C VAL A 97 7.33 7.44 24.32
N ALA A 98 6.02 7.14 24.35
CA ALA A 98 5.14 7.48 25.46
C ALA A 98 5.44 6.72 26.77
N GLY A 99 6.29 5.68 26.72
CA GLY A 99 6.58 4.83 27.88
C GLY A 99 5.41 3.94 28.29
N ASN A 100 4.46 3.70 27.39
CA ASN A 100 3.30 2.86 27.60
C ASN A 100 3.67 1.37 27.64
N PRO A 101 2.85 0.53 28.32
CA PRO A 101 3.08 -0.91 28.36
C PRO A 101 3.06 -1.52 26.95
N PRO A 102 3.71 -2.68 26.76
CA PRO A 102 3.65 -3.41 25.49
C PRO A 102 2.22 -3.77 25.09
N LEU A 103 2.01 -3.91 23.78
CA LEU A 103 0.73 -4.35 23.23
C LEU A 103 0.47 -5.81 23.62
N SER A 104 -0.81 -6.14 23.87
CA SER A 104 -1.22 -7.53 24.06
C SER A 104 -1.19 -8.28 22.73
N GLU A 105 -1.06 -9.61 22.78
CA GLU A 105 -1.04 -10.46 21.58
C GLU A 105 -2.29 -10.27 20.71
N GLY A 106 -3.47 -10.14 21.33
CA GLY A 106 -4.72 -9.89 20.61
C GLY A 106 -4.72 -8.55 19.86
N VAL A 107 -4.15 -7.50 20.46
CA VAL A 107 -4.00 -6.19 19.79
C VAL A 107 -3.00 -6.28 18.64
N VAL A 108 -1.87 -6.97 18.85
CA VAL A 108 -0.89 -7.20 17.77
C VAL A 108 -1.54 -7.97 16.60
N GLY A 109 -2.31 -9.02 16.88
CA GLY A 109 -3.04 -9.77 15.85
C GLY A 109 -4.01 -8.90 15.05
N GLN A 110 -4.77 -8.02 15.71
CA GLN A 110 -5.66 -7.08 15.04
C GLN A 110 -4.92 -6.07 14.15
N LEU A 111 -3.76 -5.58 14.61
CA LEU A 111 -2.92 -4.65 13.85
C LEU A 111 -2.20 -5.30 12.66
N CYS A 112 -2.15 -6.64 12.61
CA CYS A 112 -1.65 -7.38 11.44
C CYS A 112 -2.70 -7.50 10.32
N GLU A 113 -3.97 -7.16 10.59
CA GLU A 113 -5.01 -7.07 9.57
C GLU A 113 -5.00 -5.71 8.88
N GLU A 114 -5.59 -5.63 7.67
CA GLU A 114 -5.77 -4.36 6.99
C GLU A 114 -6.50 -3.36 7.91
N PRO A 115 -5.91 -2.17 8.14
CA PRO A 115 -6.50 -1.16 8.99
C PRO A 115 -7.73 -0.55 8.35
N LEU A 116 -8.66 -0.08 9.18
CA LEU A 116 -9.71 0.83 8.71
C LEU A 116 -9.07 2.13 8.24
N LEU A 117 -9.66 2.79 7.24
CA LEU A 117 -9.10 4.02 6.67
C LEU A 117 -8.88 5.11 7.74
N GLY A 118 -9.81 5.26 8.69
CA GLY A 118 -9.65 6.21 9.80
C GLY A 118 -8.55 5.83 10.80
N ALA A 119 -8.27 4.53 10.97
CA ALA A 119 -7.14 4.08 11.80
C ALA A 119 -5.79 4.33 11.09
N PHE A 120 -5.75 4.12 9.78
CA PHE A 120 -4.58 4.46 8.96
C PHE A 120 -4.32 5.98 8.97
N GLU A 121 -5.36 6.79 8.78
CA GLU A 121 -5.32 8.25 8.92
C GLU A 121 -4.73 8.67 10.26
N ALA A 122 -5.28 8.15 11.37
CA ALA A 122 -4.80 8.48 12.71
C ALA A 122 -3.32 8.15 12.90
N ALA A 123 -2.84 7.03 12.35
CA ALA A 123 -1.43 6.65 12.45
C ALA A 123 -0.50 7.56 11.63
N VAL A 124 -0.86 7.86 10.38
CA VAL A 124 0.02 8.66 9.48
C VAL A 124 0.03 10.15 9.82
N THR A 125 -1.00 10.62 10.55
CA THR A 125 -1.11 12.02 10.99
C THR A 125 -0.42 12.30 12.32
N ILE A 126 0.06 11.27 13.06
CA ILE A 126 0.87 11.50 14.27
C ILE A 126 2.10 12.35 13.90
N PRO A 127 2.33 13.49 14.58
CA PRO A 127 3.46 14.36 14.32
C PRO A 127 4.81 13.61 14.42
N VAL A 128 5.66 13.82 13.43
CA VAL A 128 6.98 13.18 13.35
C VAL A 128 7.85 13.54 14.55
N GLU A 129 7.72 14.76 15.03
CA GLU A 129 8.47 15.32 16.15
C GLU A 129 8.14 14.57 17.45
N GLN A 130 6.90 14.07 17.57
CA GLN A 130 6.49 13.23 18.70
C GLN A 130 7.11 11.84 18.62
N LEU A 131 7.24 11.27 17.43
CA LEU A 131 7.74 9.89 17.27
C LEU A 131 9.26 9.79 17.18
N LEU A 132 9.89 10.82 16.60
CA LEU A 132 11.32 10.87 16.29
C LEU A 132 12.05 11.91 17.13
N VAL A 133 11.67 12.04 18.40
CA VAL A 133 12.21 13.04 19.36
C VAL A 133 13.74 13.09 19.36
N ALA A 134 14.40 11.94 19.18
CA ALA A 134 15.84 11.84 19.26
C ALA A 134 16.57 12.06 17.89
N ARG A 135 15.84 12.11 16.77
CA ARG A 135 16.43 12.19 15.42
C ARG A 135 16.85 13.63 15.09
N ASP A 136 17.82 13.77 14.18
CA ASP A 136 18.21 15.09 13.72
C ASP A 136 17.10 15.74 12.84
N GLY A 137 17.20 17.05 12.64
CA GLY A 137 16.19 17.80 11.89
C GLY A 137 16.05 17.37 10.42
N ALA A 138 17.09 16.82 9.81
CA ALA A 138 17.05 16.36 8.42
C ALA A 138 16.33 15.01 8.29
N GLU A 139 16.61 14.07 9.19
CA GLU A 139 15.90 12.79 9.32
C GLU A 139 14.41 13.02 9.61
N GLN A 140 14.09 13.93 10.53
CA GLN A 140 12.70 14.32 10.81
C GLN A 140 12.02 14.96 9.59
N ALA A 141 12.70 15.85 8.87
CA ALA A 141 12.14 16.47 7.68
C ALA A 141 11.84 15.46 6.57
N HIS A 142 12.71 14.45 6.38
CA HIS A 142 12.49 13.36 5.43
C HIS A 142 11.26 12.53 5.82
N ALA A 143 11.17 12.09 7.07
CA ALA A 143 10.02 11.35 7.59
C ALA A 143 8.71 12.15 7.43
N ARG A 144 8.76 13.47 7.68
CA ARG A 144 7.60 14.38 7.50
C ARG A 144 7.12 14.44 6.06
N LYS A 145 8.03 14.38 5.08
CA LYS A 145 7.66 14.31 3.66
C LYS A 145 6.93 13.00 3.34
N GLY A 146 7.43 11.87 3.84
CA GLY A 146 6.79 10.55 3.67
C GLY A 146 5.37 10.53 4.24
N ARG A 147 5.20 10.97 5.49
CA ARG A 147 3.88 11.01 6.15
C ARG A 147 2.89 11.94 5.47
N ARG A 148 3.32 13.14 5.04
CA ARG A 148 2.45 14.05 4.28
C ARG A 148 1.92 13.43 2.99
N ARG A 149 2.75 12.63 2.29
CA ARG A 149 2.31 11.92 1.09
C ARG A 149 1.26 10.85 1.42
N MET A 150 1.37 10.19 2.56
CA MET A 150 0.36 9.22 3.03
C MET A 150 -0.91 9.89 3.53
N ALA A 151 -0.83 11.03 4.20
CA ALA A 151 -2.00 11.82 4.56
C ALA A 151 -2.75 12.32 3.30
N ALA A 152 -2.02 12.76 2.27
CA ALA A 152 -2.63 13.14 0.99
C ALA A 152 -3.34 11.96 0.29
N LEU A 153 -2.75 10.76 0.34
CA LEU A 153 -3.43 9.54 -0.13
C LEU A 153 -4.74 9.31 0.62
N VAL A 154 -4.75 9.46 1.94
CA VAL A 154 -5.96 9.27 2.76
C VAL A 154 -7.05 10.24 2.34
N GLU A 155 -6.73 11.51 2.15
CA GLU A 155 -7.70 12.49 1.65
C GLU A 155 -8.21 12.16 0.24
N GLN A 156 -7.32 11.70 -0.65
CA GLN A 156 -7.72 11.22 -1.97
C GLN A 156 -8.65 10.01 -1.86
N ALA A 157 -8.35 9.05 -1.00
CA ALA A 157 -9.17 7.86 -0.78
C ALA A 157 -10.56 8.22 -0.25
N TYR A 158 -10.66 9.18 0.68
CA TYR A 158 -11.95 9.72 1.10
C TYR A 158 -12.70 10.35 -0.07
N GLY A 159 -12.05 11.22 -0.85
CA GLY A 159 -12.66 11.85 -2.02
C GLY A 159 -13.16 10.85 -3.05
N CYS A 160 -12.39 9.78 -3.31
CA CYS A 160 -12.82 8.69 -4.19
C CYS A 160 -14.06 7.98 -3.63
N LEU A 161 -14.10 7.64 -2.34
CA LEU A 161 -15.22 6.92 -1.73
C LEU A 161 -16.47 7.79 -1.55
N GLU A 162 -16.31 9.11 -1.49
CA GLU A 162 -17.40 10.09 -1.37
C GLU A 162 -18.03 10.48 -2.72
N ASP A 163 -17.41 10.11 -3.85
CA ASP A 163 -17.88 10.50 -5.18
C ASP A 163 -19.31 9.98 -5.42
N GLU A 164 -20.26 10.91 -5.58
CA GLU A 164 -21.68 10.64 -5.80
C GLU A 164 -21.94 9.85 -7.09
N ALA A 165 -20.98 9.83 -8.03
CA ALA A 165 -21.05 8.99 -9.21
C ALA A 165 -20.88 7.49 -8.89
N LEU A 166 -20.35 7.14 -7.72
CA LEU A 166 -20.22 5.76 -7.30
C LEU A 166 -21.55 5.19 -6.77
N PRO A 167 -21.93 3.96 -7.18
CA PRO A 167 -23.13 3.29 -6.68
C PRO A 167 -23.19 3.11 -5.17
N ALA A 168 -22.02 3.10 -4.51
CA ALA A 168 -21.87 2.88 -3.08
C ALA A 168 -21.16 4.05 -2.37
N ALA A 169 -21.37 5.29 -2.85
CA ALA A 169 -20.81 6.49 -2.26
C ALA A 169 -21.03 6.52 -0.74
N ALA A 170 -19.96 6.78 0.00
CA ALA A 170 -19.94 6.73 1.46
C ALA A 170 -19.34 8.01 2.00
N GLY A 171 -20.09 8.77 2.81
CA GLY A 171 -19.55 9.93 3.52
C GLY A 171 -18.37 9.57 4.44
N ARG A 172 -17.52 10.54 4.76
CA ARG A 172 -16.26 10.37 5.52
C ARG A 172 -16.34 9.43 6.71
N VAL A 173 -17.39 9.54 7.52
CA VAL A 173 -17.57 8.70 8.73
C VAL A 173 -17.75 7.22 8.37
N ALA A 174 -18.49 6.93 7.30
CA ALA A 174 -18.66 5.56 6.80
C ALA A 174 -17.37 5.08 6.13
N ALA A 175 -16.75 5.90 5.28
CA ALA A 175 -15.47 5.59 4.65
C ALA A 175 -14.35 5.31 5.67
N ALA A 176 -14.32 6.05 6.79
CA ALA A 176 -13.33 5.86 7.86
C ALA A 176 -13.43 4.49 8.53
N ARG A 177 -14.60 3.84 8.46
CA ARG A 177 -14.89 2.51 8.99
C ARG A 177 -14.71 1.40 7.94
N SER A 178 -14.29 1.76 6.74
CA SER A 178 -14.07 0.82 5.65
C SER A 178 -12.61 0.40 5.56
N ARG A 179 -12.41 -0.85 5.11
CA ARG A 179 -11.15 -1.31 4.55
C ARG A 179 -11.08 -0.84 3.10
N LEU A 180 -10.02 -0.13 2.75
CA LEU A 180 -9.92 0.47 1.41
C LEU A 180 -9.89 -0.62 0.33
N SER A 181 -9.29 -1.77 0.61
CA SER A 181 -9.25 -2.90 -0.32
C SER A 181 -10.59 -3.55 -0.60
N VAL A 182 -11.60 -3.28 0.23
CA VAL A 182 -12.96 -3.83 0.11
C VAL A 182 -13.91 -2.78 -0.43
N ALA A 183 -13.70 -1.52 -0.08
CA ALA A 183 -14.53 -0.40 -0.52
C ALA A 183 -14.12 0.15 -1.89
N ALA A 184 -12.97 -0.25 -2.44
CA ALA A 184 -12.56 0.12 -3.78
C ALA A 184 -13.63 -0.33 -4.80
N PRO A 185 -14.20 0.59 -5.59
CA PRO A 185 -15.29 0.26 -6.51
C PRO A 185 -14.80 -0.57 -7.70
N ASP A 186 -15.56 -1.60 -8.05
CA ASP A 186 -15.28 -2.45 -9.22
C ASP A 186 -15.28 -1.62 -10.51
N GLY A 187 -14.28 -1.86 -11.37
CA GLY A 187 -14.16 -1.19 -12.66
C GLY A 187 -13.54 0.21 -12.62
N PHE A 188 -13.08 0.68 -11.46
CA PHE A 188 -12.33 1.93 -11.30
C PHE A 188 -10.89 1.65 -10.86
N ASP A 189 -10.01 2.62 -11.10
CA ASP A 189 -8.65 2.57 -10.57
C ASP A 189 -8.66 2.50 -9.04
N ALA A 190 -7.76 1.70 -8.48
CA ALA A 190 -7.64 1.57 -7.04
C ALA A 190 -7.30 2.92 -6.40
N PRO A 191 -7.92 3.30 -5.27
CA PRO A 191 -7.68 4.60 -4.62
C PRO A 191 -6.21 4.83 -4.20
N TRP A 192 -5.42 3.77 -4.07
CA TRP A 192 -3.99 3.80 -3.72
C TRP A 192 -3.03 3.77 -4.92
N LEU A 193 -3.54 3.91 -6.15
CA LEU A 193 -2.72 3.93 -7.36
C LEU A 193 -1.63 5.02 -7.26
N GLY A 194 -0.37 4.64 -7.48
CA GLY A 194 0.78 5.55 -7.36
C GLY A 194 1.30 5.80 -5.94
N TYR A 195 0.73 5.13 -4.92
CA TYR A 195 1.12 5.29 -3.51
C TYR A 195 1.67 4.01 -2.86
N LEU A 196 1.72 2.88 -3.57
CA LEU A 196 2.29 1.63 -3.04
C LEU A 196 3.79 1.74 -2.72
N GLU A 197 4.62 2.31 -3.60
CA GLU A 197 6.05 2.51 -3.28
C GLU A 197 6.26 3.38 -2.02
N PRO A 198 5.63 4.57 -1.92
CA PRO A 198 5.69 5.37 -0.70
C PRO A 198 5.22 4.63 0.56
N LEU A 199 4.14 3.85 0.44
CA LEU A 199 3.61 3.07 1.55
C LEU A 199 4.60 2.01 2.01
N VAL A 200 5.20 1.26 1.08
CA VAL A 200 6.24 0.27 1.39
C VAL A 200 7.44 0.94 2.05
N GLY A 201 7.82 2.14 1.58
CA GLY A 201 8.85 2.97 2.22
C GLY A 201 8.53 3.29 3.67
N LEU A 202 7.31 3.80 3.94
CA LEU A 202 6.84 4.11 5.29
C LEU A 202 6.80 2.85 6.17
N ALA A 203 6.25 1.76 5.67
CA ALA A 203 6.09 0.52 6.42
C ALA A 203 7.46 -0.05 6.86
N ARG A 204 8.47 0.04 5.99
CA ARG A 204 9.85 -0.37 6.30
C ARG A 204 10.58 0.60 7.24
N GLN A 205 10.12 1.84 7.37
CA GLN A 205 10.73 2.84 8.23
C GLN A 205 10.54 2.51 9.72
N GLY A 206 9.37 2.01 10.11
CA GLY A 206 9.01 1.72 11.50
C GLY A 206 10.05 0.88 12.28
N PRO A 207 10.45 -0.31 11.80
CA PRO A 207 11.45 -1.13 12.50
C PRO A 207 12.81 -0.44 12.66
N TYR A 208 13.25 0.35 11.67
CA TYR A 208 14.50 1.09 11.76
C TYR A 208 14.42 2.16 12.85
N GLU A 209 13.28 2.85 12.94
CA GLU A 209 13.01 3.85 13.99
C GLU A 209 12.94 3.23 15.36
N ILE A 210 12.21 2.11 15.51
CA ILE A 210 12.12 1.33 16.75
C ILE A 210 13.50 0.86 17.19
N SER A 211 14.28 0.26 16.29
CA SER A 211 15.65 -0.21 16.58
C SER A 211 16.55 0.92 17.06
N ALA A 212 16.47 2.08 16.43
CA ALA A 212 17.27 3.24 16.85
C ALA A 212 16.82 3.82 18.18
N PHE A 213 15.52 3.85 18.46
CA PHE A 213 15.00 4.26 19.76
C PHE A 213 15.51 3.33 20.87
N LEU A 214 15.41 2.01 20.67
CA LEU A 214 15.84 1.02 21.66
C LEU A 214 17.36 1.09 21.93
N ARG A 215 18.19 1.29 20.89
CA ARG A 215 19.65 1.40 21.04
C ARG A 215 20.11 2.61 21.83
N ARG A 216 19.31 3.67 21.93
CA ARG A 216 19.66 4.89 22.68
C ARG A 216 19.22 4.85 24.14
N ARG A 217 18.36 3.89 24.49
CA ARG A 217 17.84 3.69 25.85
C ARG A 217 18.60 2.59 26.61
N ALA A 218 19.36 1.76 25.89
CA ALA A 218 20.30 0.79 26.44
C ALA A 218 21.63 1.49 26.76
#